data_AF-A0A645FKB9-F1
#
_entry.id   AF-A0A645FKB9-F1
#
_cell.length_a   1.000
_cell.length_b   1.000
_cell.length_c   1.000
_cell.angle_alpha   90.00
_cell.angle_beta   90.00
_cell.angle_gamma   90.00
#
_symmetry.space_group_name_H-M   'P 1'
#
loop_
_entity.id
_entity.type
_entity.pdbx_description
1 polymer ?
#
loop_
_entity_poly.entity_id
_entity_poly.type
_entity_poly.pdbx_seq_one_letter_code
_entity_poly.pdbx_strand_id
1 'polypeptide(L)' 'MSCRVLKRGMEEFIINSIVTLAQTHGYSKISAEYIPTAKNLMVKDIYPEMGFTIIGENKYTMDVKDYQLHKTFITKE' A
#
# COMPACT_ATOMS: atom_id res chain seq x y z
N MET A 1 -4.99 24.05 -0.73
CA MET A 1 -4.90 22.61 -0.36
C MET A 1 -5.57 21.83 -1.47
N SER A 2 -4.76 21.27 -2.37
CA SER A 2 -5.21 20.87 -3.70
C SER A 2 -5.31 19.35 -3.75
N CYS A 3 -6.52 18.83 -3.94
CA CYS A 3 -6.89 17.41 -4.08
C CYS A 3 -6.26 16.69 -5.31
N ARG A 4 -5.16 17.22 -5.86
CA ARG A 4 -4.48 16.71 -7.05
C ARG A 4 -3.27 15.83 -6.73
N VAL A 5 -2.91 15.70 -5.45
CA VAL A 5 -1.76 14.90 -4.97
C VAL A 5 -2.14 13.43 -4.72
N LEU A 6 -3.41 13.14 -4.40
CA LEU A 6 -3.95 11.79 -4.19
C LEU A 6 -3.98 10.91 -5.46
N LYS A 7 -3.61 11.42 -6.64
CA LYS A 7 -3.48 10.63 -7.88
C LYS A 7 -2.05 10.54 -8.41
N ARG A 8 -1.05 10.92 -7.61
CA ARG A 8 0.37 10.99 -8.01
C ARG A 8 1.26 10.02 -7.21
N GLY A 9 0.74 8.85 -6.84
CA GLY A 9 1.53 7.76 -6.25
C GLY A 9 1.88 7.94 -4.77
N MET A 10 1.02 8.62 -4.01
CA MET A 10 1.20 8.72 -2.55
C MET A 10 0.93 7.37 -1.89
N GLU A 11 -0.11 6.65 -2.33
CA GLU A 11 -0.40 5.31 -1.83
C GLU A 11 0.72 4.32 -2.15
N GLU A 12 1.23 4.37 -3.39
CA GLU A 12 2.41 3.60 -3.82
C GLU A 12 3.63 3.93 -2.94
N PHE A 13 3.86 5.21 -2.61
CA PHE A 13 5.00 5.63 -1.79
C PHE A 13 4.89 5.15 -0.35
N ILE A 14 3.69 5.20 0.23
CA ILE A 14 3.42 4.70 1.58
C ILE A 14 3.66 3.19 1.61
N ILE A 15 3.10 2.43 0.66
CA ILE A 15 3.27 0.98 0.60
C ILE A 15 4.73 0.61 0.36
N ASN A 16 5.41 1.27 -0.58
CA ASN A 16 6.84 1.08 -0.80
C ASN A 16 7.66 1.33 0.46
N SER A 17 7.34 2.38 1.23
CA SER A 17 8.02 2.68 2.48
C SER A 17 7.78 1.60 3.54
N ILE A 18 6.54 1.11 3.65
CA ILE A 18 6.18 0.01 4.58
C ILE A 18 6.92 -1.28 4.19
N VAL A 19 6.96 -1.62 2.90
CA VAL A 19 7.66 -2.79 2.39
C VAL A 19 9.16 -2.67 2.61
N THR A 20 9.75 -1.50 2.36
CA THR A 20 11.17 -1.24 2.60
C THR A 20 11.52 -1.38 4.09
N LEU A 21 10.69 -0.84 4.98
CA LEU A 21 10.85 -1.04 6.42
C LEU A 21 10.73 -2.51 6.79
N ALA A 22 9.73 -3.20 6.25
CA ALA A 22 9.52 -4.62 6.50
C ALA A 22 10.75 -5.46 6.07
N GLN A 23 11.31 -5.19 4.89
CA GLN A 23 12.54 -5.82 4.40
C GLN A 23 13.74 -5.51 5.30
N THR A 24 13.93 -4.24 5.68
CA THR A 24 15.06 -3.79 6.49
C THR A 24 15.06 -4.45 7.87
N HIS A 25 13.86 -4.69 8.42
CA HIS A 25 13.68 -5.39 9.70
C HIS A 25 13.60 -6.93 9.57
N GLY A 26 13.67 -7.48 8.36
CA GLY A 26 13.63 -8.94 8.14
C GLY A 26 12.24 -9.59 8.23
N TYR A 27 11.16 -8.81 8.15
CA TYR A 27 9.80 -9.34 8.10
C TYR A 27 9.51 -9.97 6.74
N SER A 28 8.86 -11.14 6.75
CA SER A 28 8.55 -11.87 5.53
C SER A 28 7.16 -11.58 4.95
N LYS A 29 6.22 -11.11 5.79
CA LYS A 29 4.81 -10.88 5.40
C LYS A 29 4.27 -9.59 5.99
N ILE A 30 3.40 -8.93 5.24
CA ILE A 30 2.63 -7.76 5.66
C ILE A 30 1.15 -8.14 5.60
N SER A 31 0.44 -7.93 6.71
CA SER A 31 -1.01 -8.00 6.77
C SER A 31 -1.59 -6.59 6.80
N ALA A 32 -2.62 -6.33 6.00
CA ALA A 32 -3.36 -5.08 5.97
C ALA A 32 -4.86 -5.33 6.13
N GLU A 33 -5.57 -4.34 6.67
CA GLU A 33 -7.02 -4.37 6.83
C GLU A 33 -7.62 -3.07 6.29
N TYR A 34 -8.65 -3.19 5.44
CA TYR A 34 -9.37 -2.05 4.89
C TYR A 34 -10.61 -1.75 5.73
N ILE A 35 -10.67 -0.57 6.35
CA ILE A 35 -11.85 -0.16 7.11
C ILE A 35 -12.71 0.74 6.22
N PRO A 36 -13.80 0.23 5.61
CA PRO A 36 -14.64 1.03 4.73
C PRO A 36 -15.33 2.14 5.53
N THR A 37 -15.12 3.37 5.09
CA THR A 37 -15.84 4.54 5.60
C THR A 37 -16.39 5.33 4.43
N ALA A 38 -17.46 6.11 4.64
CA ALA A 38 -18.07 6.92 3.59
C ALA A 38 -17.10 7.86 2.86
N LYS A 39 -15.97 8.23 3.50
CA LYS A 39 -14.94 9.10 2.93
C LYS A 39 -13.86 8.34 2.15
N ASN A 40 -13.67 7.05 2.41
CA ASN A 40 -12.56 6.24 1.88
C ASN A 40 -13.03 5.22 0.83
N LEU A 41 -14.28 5.30 0.37
CA LEU A 41 -14.82 4.42 -0.67
C LEU A 41 -14.00 4.48 -1.97
N MET A 42 -13.36 5.62 -2.25
CA MET A 42 -12.52 5.82 -3.43
C MET A 42 -11.20 5.03 -3.41
N VAL A 43 -10.78 4.53 -2.24
CA VAL A 43 -9.52 3.80 -2.04
C VAL A 43 -9.74 2.32 -1.67
N LYS A 44 -10.93 1.78 -1.90
CA LYS A 44 -11.26 0.37 -1.58
C LYS A 44 -10.41 -0.63 -2.36
N ASP A 45 -10.01 -0.26 -3.58
CA ASP A 45 -9.27 -1.13 -4.49
C ASP A 45 -7.74 -0.92 -4.38
N ILE A 46 -7.26 -0.12 -3.42
CA ILE A 46 -5.82 0.16 -3.31
C ILE A 46 -4.99 -1.09 -3.03
N TYR A 47 -5.41 -1.92 -2.09
CA TYR A 47 -4.65 -3.12 -1.74
C TYR A 47 -4.55 -4.10 -2.92
N PRO A 48 -5.66 -4.46 -3.61
CA PRO A 48 -5.55 -5.32 -4.78
C PRO A 48 -4.80 -4.65 -5.96
N GLU A 49 -4.93 -3.34 -6.18
CA GLU A 49 -4.14 -2.62 -7.19
C GLU A 49 -2.65 -2.64 -6.89
N MET A 50 -2.27 -2.70 -5.61
CA MET A 50 -0.89 -2.71 -5.14
C MET A 50 -0.32 -4.13 -5.00
N GLY A 51 -1.04 -5.17 -5.43
CA GLY A 51 -0.55 -6.55 -5.41
C GLY A 51 -0.73 -7.28 -4.07
N PHE A 52 -1.54 -6.74 -3.15
CA PHE A 52 -1.93 -7.51 -1.97
C PHE A 52 -2.97 -8.56 -2.34
N THR A 53 -2.85 -9.74 -1.73
CA THR A 53 -3.81 -10.84 -1.88
C THR A 53 -4.89 -10.73 -0.80
N ILE A 54 -6.16 -10.80 -1.19
CA ILE A 54 -7.29 -10.84 -0.26
C ILE A 54 -7.29 -12.19 0.47
N ILE A 55 -7.28 -12.14 1.81
CA ILE A 55 -7.33 -13.33 2.68
C ILE A 55 -8.63 -13.43 3.48
N GLY A 56 -9.51 -12.43 3.42
CA GLY A 56 -10.80 -12.42 4.11
C GLY A 56 -11.57 -11.13 3.87
N GLU A 57 -12.67 -10.95 4.60
CA GLU A 57 -13.46 -9.71 4.53
C GLU A 57 -12.61 -8.53 4.98
N ASN A 58 -12.27 -7.67 4.02
CA ASN A 58 -11.39 -6.51 4.19
C ASN A 58 -9.97 -6.82 4.66
N LYS A 59 -9.52 -8.08 4.64
CA LYS A 59 -8.17 -8.46 5.07
C LYS A 59 -7.32 -8.83 3.88
N TYR A 60 -6.10 -8.32 3.89
CA TYR A 60 -5.14 -8.42 2.80
C TYR A 60 -3.80 -8.88 3.35
N THR A 61 -3.08 -9.70 2.59
CA THR A 61 -1.73 -10.13 2.91
C THR A 61 -0.83 -9.95 1.70
N MET A 62 0.45 -9.72 1.96
CA MET A 62 1.47 -9.66 0.92
C MET A 62 2.79 -10.22 1.44
N ASP A 63 3.47 -10.98 0.59
CA ASP A 63 4.83 -11.44 0.87
C ASP A 63 5.82 -10.35 0.48
N VAL A 64 6.62 -9.93 1.46
CA VAL A 64 7.59 -8.83 1.33
C VAL A 64 8.68 -9.18 0.32
N LYS A 65 8.99 -10.48 0.18
CA LYS A 65 9.99 -10.99 -0.75
C LYS A 65 9.56 -10.92 -2.22
N ASP A 66 8.26 -11.02 -2.48
CA ASP A 66 7.73 -11.05 -3.85
C ASP A 66 7.34 -9.63 -4.33
N TYR A 67 7.27 -8.68 -3.41
CA TYR A 67 6.86 -7.33 -3.72
C TYR A 67 7.90 -6.56 -4.53
N GLN A 68 7.53 -6.18 -5.74
CA GLN A 68 8.29 -5.26 -6.57
C GLN A 68 7.93 -3.82 -6.18
N LEU A 69 8.94 -3.08 -5.72
CA LEU A 69 8.82 -1.64 -5.46
C LEU A 69 8.30 -0.93 -6.72
N HIS A 70 7.14 -0.30 -6.60
CA HIS A 70 6.57 0.47 -7.71
C HIS A 70 7.36 1.76 -7.90
N LYS A 71 7.49 2.23 -9.15
CA LYS A 71 8.22 3.47 -9.45
C LYS A 71 7.44 4.69 -8.94
N THR A 72 7.75 5.13 -7.73
CA THR A 72 7.24 6.37 -7.16
C THR A 72 8.15 7.55 -7.48
N PHE A 73 7.55 8.65 -7.97
CA PHE A 73 8.23 9.92 -8.25
C PHE A 73 8.32 10.83 -7.01
N ILE A 74 8.00 10.31 -5.82
CA ILE A 74 8.05 11.03 -4.56
C ILE A 74 9.40 10.77 -3.90
N THR A 75 10.29 11.77 -3.95
CA THR A 75 11.57 11.78 -3.22
C THR A 75 11.35 12.23 -1.78
N LYS A 76 11.90 11.48 -0.82
CA LYS A 76 12.12 11.97 0.55
C LYS A 76 13.30 12.96 0.49
N GLU A 77 13.02 14.24 0.67
CA GLU A 77 14.05 15.23 1.05
C GLU A 77 14.36 15.13 2.54
#